data_AF-A0A1F7J3M5-F1
#
_entry.id   AF-A0A1F7J3M5-F1
#
_cell.length_a   1.000
_cell.length_b   1.000
_cell.length_c   1.000
_cell.angle_alpha   90.00
_cell.angle_beta   90.00
_cell.angle_gamma   90.00
#
_symmetry.space_group_name_H-M   'P 1'
#
loop_
_entity.id
_entity.type
_entity.pdbx_description
1 polymer ?
#
loop_
_entity_poly.entity_id
_entity_poly.type
_entity_poly.pdbx_seq_one_letter_code
_entity_poly.pdbx_strand_id
1 'polypeptide(L)'
;MQVSQELLDKFKVLMKKRGREYKSDDEERGEAQSLVNYVEFVYEFAKKEMRRETKLKDYPKGYPIDEDGTYGCLLCHGAITRINGWYDKYGFKCLDCQRAFDKKLIPVKVLKDRESWFADWQIHDEHGVHPSTARKLRRERLLHARDLKTKEGDVYYTIYLHSDNQEFLKKYPRKEKKKIEFIYSGGKQIQL
;
A
#
# COMPACT_ATOMS: atom_id res chain seq x y z
N MET A 1 -23.65 1.44 15.50
CA MET A 1 -25.06 1.76 15.85
C MET A 1 -25.86 0.47 16.01
N GLN A 2 -26.89 0.42 16.87
CA GLN A 2 -27.85 -0.69 16.87
C GLN A 2 -28.94 -0.44 15.81
N VAL A 3 -29.30 -1.48 15.05
CA VAL A 3 -30.36 -1.39 14.03
C VAL A 3 -31.72 -1.34 14.72
N SER A 4 -32.50 -0.29 14.47
CA SER A 4 -33.88 -0.19 14.98
C SER A 4 -34.81 -1.18 14.26
N GLN A 5 -35.92 -1.55 14.91
CA GLN A 5 -36.89 -2.46 14.30
C GLN A 5 -37.48 -1.91 12.98
N GLU A 6 -37.73 -0.61 12.90
CA GLU A 6 -38.19 0.04 11.66
C GLU A 6 -37.19 -0.12 10.50
N LEU A 7 -35.88 -0.04 10.79
CA LEU A 7 -34.83 -0.22 9.78
C LEU A 7 -34.69 -1.68 9.38
N LEU A 8 -34.89 -2.62 10.30
CA LEU A 8 -34.93 -4.06 10.01
C LEU A 8 -36.10 -4.38 9.06
N ASP A 9 -37.29 -3.87 9.34
CA ASP A 9 -38.47 -4.11 8.48
C ASP A 9 -38.25 -3.57 7.06
N LYS A 10 -37.67 -2.36 6.94
CA LYS A 10 -37.27 -1.78 5.65
C LYS A 10 -36.20 -2.62 4.95
N PHE A 11 -35.20 -3.09 5.69
CA PHE A 11 -34.14 -3.96 5.17
C PHE A 11 -34.72 -5.27 4.62
N LYS A 12 -35.62 -5.92 5.34
CA LYS A 12 -36.34 -7.14 4.91
C LYS A 12 -37.04 -6.95 3.57
N VAL A 13 -37.80 -5.86 3.44
CA VAL A 13 -38.54 -5.54 2.19
C VAL A 13 -37.57 -5.34 1.03
N LEU A 14 -36.43 -4.67 1.25
CA LEU A 14 -35.42 -4.43 0.22
C LEU A 14 -34.70 -5.72 -0.20
N MET A 15 -34.36 -6.60 0.74
CA MET A 15 -33.68 -7.85 0.45
C MET A 15 -34.59 -8.84 -0.27
N LYS A 16 -35.88 -8.89 0.10
CA LYS A 16 -36.89 -9.67 -0.62
C LYS A 16 -37.05 -9.23 -2.08
N LYS A 17 -37.07 -7.91 -2.34
CA LYS A 17 -37.07 -7.37 -3.72
C LYS A 17 -35.83 -7.79 -4.53
N ARG A 18 -34.71 -8.08 -3.87
CA ARG A 18 -33.47 -8.56 -4.47
C ARG A 18 -33.37 -10.09 -4.51
N GLY A 19 -34.45 -10.81 -4.20
CA GLY A 19 -34.51 -12.26 -4.23
C GLY A 19 -33.77 -12.95 -3.07
N ARG A 20 -33.47 -12.24 -1.98
CA ARG A 20 -32.84 -12.81 -0.78
C ARG A 20 -33.84 -12.82 0.37
N GLU A 21 -34.17 -14.01 0.84
CA GLU A 21 -34.99 -14.24 2.03
C GLU A 21 -34.13 -14.90 3.12
N TYR A 22 -34.37 -14.50 4.37
CA TYR A 22 -33.62 -14.98 5.53
C TYR A 22 -34.37 -16.12 6.22
N LYS A 23 -33.63 -17.09 6.77
CA LYS A 23 -34.19 -18.28 7.41
C LYS A 23 -34.63 -18.03 8.85
N SER A 24 -34.07 -17.00 9.48
CA SER A 24 -34.43 -16.56 10.83
C SER A 24 -34.28 -15.06 11.00
N ASP A 25 -34.98 -14.52 12.00
CA ASP A 25 -34.86 -13.11 12.39
C ASP A 25 -33.44 -12.75 12.90
N ASP A 26 -32.73 -13.73 13.46
CA ASP A 26 -31.33 -13.56 13.89
C ASP A 26 -30.37 -13.42 12.71
N GLU A 27 -30.57 -14.21 11.64
CA GLU A 27 -29.80 -14.09 10.39
C GLU A 27 -30.04 -12.73 9.74
N GLU A 28 -31.31 -12.30 9.69
CA GLU A 28 -31.72 -11.00 9.17
C GLU A 28 -31.07 -9.84 9.95
N ARG A 29 -31.12 -9.90 11.29
CA ARG A 29 -30.47 -8.90 12.16
C ARG A 29 -28.96 -8.88 11.99
N GLY A 30 -28.32 -10.04 11.91
CA GLY A 30 -26.87 -10.14 11.71
C GLY A 30 -26.41 -9.51 10.39
N GLU A 31 -27.17 -9.75 9.31
CA GLU A 31 -26.89 -9.19 7.99
C GLU A 31 -27.15 -7.67 7.93
N ALA A 32 -28.26 -7.21 8.52
CA ALA A 32 -28.55 -5.78 8.65
C ALA A 32 -27.46 -5.05 9.46
N GLN A 33 -27.02 -5.64 10.57
CA GLN A 33 -25.93 -5.09 11.39
C GLN A 33 -24.61 -5.09 10.64
N SER A 34 -24.32 -6.12 9.84
CA SER A 34 -23.13 -6.18 9.00
C SER A 34 -23.09 -5.06 7.97
N LEU A 35 -24.24 -4.74 7.35
CA LEU A 35 -24.36 -3.60 6.43
C LEU A 35 -24.12 -2.28 7.16
N VAL A 36 -24.73 -2.08 8.34
CA VAL A 36 -24.52 -0.86 9.13
C VAL A 36 -23.03 -0.70 9.49
N ASN A 37 -22.38 -1.76 9.97
CA ASN A 37 -20.97 -1.74 10.32
C ASN A 37 -20.09 -1.41 9.10
N TYR A 38 -20.42 -1.95 7.93
CA TYR A 38 -19.70 -1.66 6.69
C TYR A 38 -19.84 -0.17 6.30
N VAL A 39 -21.06 0.38 6.34
CA VAL A 39 -21.31 1.79 6.04
C VAL A 39 -20.62 2.71 7.04
N GLU A 40 -20.68 2.39 8.34
CA GLU A 40 -19.96 3.14 9.38
C GLU A 40 -18.44 3.14 9.12
N PHE A 41 -17.86 2.00 8.75
CA PHE A 41 -16.45 1.89 8.40
C PHE A 41 -16.08 2.77 7.19
N VAL A 42 -16.85 2.69 6.10
CA VAL A 42 -16.63 3.50 4.90
C VAL A 42 -16.78 4.99 5.21
N TYR A 43 -17.78 5.36 6.00
CA TYR A 43 -18.02 6.74 6.41
C TYR A 43 -16.86 7.31 7.24
N GLU A 44 -16.39 6.58 8.25
CA GLU A 44 -15.27 7.02 9.07
C GLU A 44 -13.96 7.09 8.26
N PHE A 45 -13.76 6.19 7.29
CA PHE A 45 -12.63 6.28 6.37
C PHE A 45 -12.72 7.53 5.48
N ALA A 46 -13.86 7.76 4.83
CA ALA A 46 -14.08 8.94 3.98
C ALA A 46 -13.88 10.25 4.74
N LYS A 47 -14.40 10.32 5.97
CA LYS A 47 -14.22 11.47 6.87
C LYS A 47 -12.75 11.73 7.20
N LYS A 48 -11.94 10.68 7.40
CA LYS A 48 -10.48 10.82 7.59
C LYS A 48 -9.80 11.36 6.35
N GLU A 49 -10.08 10.79 5.17
CA GLU A 49 -9.51 11.29 3.90
C GLU A 49 -9.89 12.76 3.65
N MET A 50 -11.16 13.13 3.82
CA MET A 50 -11.62 14.51 3.65
C MET A 50 -10.93 15.49 4.60
N ARG A 51 -10.67 15.09 5.85
CA ARG A 51 -9.90 15.91 6.81
C ARG A 51 -8.48 16.12 6.30
N ARG A 52 -7.84 15.08 5.79
CA ARG A 52 -6.48 15.18 5.24
C ARG A 52 -6.42 16.08 4.01
N GLU A 53 -7.33 15.89 3.07
CA GLU A 53 -7.45 16.74 1.87
C GLU A 53 -7.70 18.21 2.23
N THR A 54 -8.57 18.47 3.19
CA THR A 54 -8.85 19.83 3.68
C THR A 54 -7.58 20.44 4.27
N LYS A 55 -6.87 19.70 5.13
CA LYS A 55 -5.63 20.16 5.74
C LYS A 55 -4.51 20.38 4.73
N LEU A 56 -4.46 19.62 3.63
CA LEU A 56 -3.52 19.87 2.53
C LEU A 56 -3.78 21.21 1.80
N LYS A 57 -4.98 21.79 1.90
CA LYS A 57 -5.23 23.15 1.37
C LYS A 57 -4.48 24.20 2.18
N ASP A 58 -4.46 24.04 3.51
CA ASP A 58 -3.74 24.93 4.42
C ASP A 58 -2.22 24.64 4.44
N TYR A 59 -1.85 23.37 4.28
CA TYR A 59 -0.47 22.88 4.29
C TYR A 59 -0.12 22.15 2.97
N PRO A 60 0.05 22.88 1.84
CA PRO A 60 0.23 22.27 0.51
C PRO A 60 1.53 21.46 0.34
N LYS A 61 2.50 21.64 1.25
CA LYS A 61 3.74 20.85 1.30
C LYS A 61 3.61 19.58 2.16
N GLY A 62 2.46 19.38 2.79
CA GLY A 62 2.24 18.32 3.77
C GLY A 62 2.44 18.76 5.21
N TYR A 63 2.21 17.84 6.13
CA TYR A 63 2.23 18.05 7.57
C TYR A 63 2.58 16.75 8.33
N PRO A 64 3.08 16.84 9.58
CA PRO A 64 3.25 15.67 10.44
C PRO A 64 1.92 14.99 10.73
N ILE A 65 1.90 13.65 10.73
CA ILE A 65 0.67 12.89 11.05
C ILE A 65 0.22 13.25 12.48
N ASP A 66 -1.02 13.69 12.61
CA ASP A 66 -1.64 14.14 13.87
C ASP A 66 -2.77 13.21 14.35
N GLU A 67 -3.03 12.14 13.62
CA GLU A 67 -3.99 11.09 13.98
C GLU A 67 -3.30 9.89 14.64
N ASP A 68 -4.01 9.24 15.55
CA ASP A 68 -3.53 8.01 16.19
C ASP A 68 -3.65 6.81 15.23
N GLY A 69 -2.67 5.92 15.31
CA GLY A 69 -2.60 4.72 14.50
C GLY A 69 -1.19 4.43 13.99
N THR A 70 -1.07 3.29 13.33
CA THR A 70 0.15 2.87 12.62
C THR A 70 -0.17 2.75 11.14
N TYR A 71 0.60 3.44 10.31
CA TYR A 71 0.48 3.39 8.86
C TYR A 71 1.75 2.79 8.26
N GLY A 72 1.72 2.47 6.96
CA GLY A 72 2.90 2.09 6.20
C GLY A 72 3.47 3.30 5.46
N CYS A 73 4.79 3.47 5.51
CA CYS A 73 5.47 4.39 4.60
C CYS A 73 5.29 3.91 3.15
N LEU A 74 4.86 4.80 2.25
CA LEU A 74 4.64 4.49 0.83
C LEU A 74 5.92 3.97 0.13
N LEU A 75 7.09 4.42 0.58
CA LEU A 75 8.36 4.13 -0.06
C LEU A 75 9.08 2.91 0.53
N CYS A 76 9.36 2.94 1.84
CA CYS A 76 10.14 1.88 2.49
C CYS A 76 9.27 0.82 3.18
N HIS A 77 7.94 1.01 3.21
CA HIS A 77 6.97 0.14 3.89
C HIS A 77 7.18 0.01 5.41
N GLY A 78 8.09 0.79 6.00
CA GLY A 78 8.28 0.86 7.44
C GLY A 78 7.05 1.42 8.15
N ALA A 79 6.84 0.98 9.39
CA ALA A 79 5.77 1.46 10.24
C ALA A 79 5.97 2.94 10.59
N ILE A 80 4.90 3.73 10.40
CA ILE A 80 4.87 5.14 10.76
C ILE A 80 3.72 5.42 11.73
N THR A 81 3.96 6.38 12.61
CA THR A 81 3.04 6.84 13.66
C THR A 81 3.08 8.37 13.69
N ARG A 82 2.33 9.00 14.59
CA ARG A 82 2.40 10.45 14.84
C ARG A 82 3.80 10.98 15.17
N ILE A 83 4.72 10.13 15.64
CA ILE A 83 6.07 10.54 16.06
C ILE A 83 7.01 10.66 14.85
N ASN A 84 6.88 9.77 13.88
CA ASN A 84 7.85 9.59 12.79
C ASN A 84 7.22 9.62 11.39
N GLY A 85 5.97 10.07 11.28
CA GLY A 85 5.20 10.09 10.04
C GLY A 85 4.97 11.49 9.48
N TRP A 86 4.88 11.54 8.15
CA TRP A 86 4.57 12.72 7.35
C TRP A 86 3.49 12.37 6.33
N TYR A 87 2.55 13.28 6.09
CA TYR A 87 1.53 13.14 5.06
C TYR A 87 1.58 14.35 4.13
N ASP A 88 1.59 14.12 2.83
CA ASP A 88 1.45 15.15 1.79
C ASP A 88 0.54 14.65 0.66
N LYS A 89 0.45 15.39 -0.44
CA LYS A 89 -0.35 15.02 -1.62
C LYS A 89 0.06 13.71 -2.32
N TYR A 90 1.21 13.14 -1.99
CA TYR A 90 1.67 11.84 -2.48
C TYR A 90 1.35 10.72 -1.47
N GLY A 91 0.94 11.05 -0.26
CA GLY A 91 0.55 10.11 0.79
C GLY A 91 1.55 9.98 1.93
N PHE A 92 1.38 8.90 2.69
CA PHE A 92 2.09 8.60 3.93
C PHE A 92 3.57 8.27 3.72
N LYS A 93 4.47 8.94 4.46
CA LYS A 93 5.91 8.68 4.46
C LYS A 93 6.46 8.70 5.87
N CYS A 94 7.53 7.96 6.13
CA CYS A 94 8.33 8.21 7.32
C CYS A 94 9.15 9.50 7.14
N LEU A 95 9.58 10.12 8.23
CA LEU A 95 10.37 11.35 8.19
C LEU A 95 11.67 11.20 7.39
N ASP A 96 12.29 10.03 7.38
CA ASP A 96 13.52 9.81 6.59
C ASP A 96 13.25 9.67 5.09
N CYS A 97 12.12 9.06 4.69
CA CYS A 97 11.67 9.05 3.30
C CYS A 97 11.28 10.45 2.83
N GLN A 98 10.61 11.23 3.69
CA GLN A 98 10.31 12.64 3.41
C GLN A 98 11.60 13.44 3.22
N ARG A 99 12.59 13.27 4.10
CA ARG A 99 13.89 13.93 4.00
C ARG A 99 14.63 13.56 2.71
N ALA A 100 14.58 12.29 2.29
CA ALA A 100 15.19 11.85 1.04
C ALA A 100 14.50 12.48 -0.18
N PHE A 101 13.18 12.64 -0.13
CA PHE A 101 12.40 13.35 -1.14
C PHE A 101 12.77 14.85 -1.19
N ASP A 102 12.82 15.52 -0.05
CA ASP A 102 13.17 16.95 0.05
C ASP A 102 14.60 17.22 -0.44
N LYS A 103 15.53 16.31 -0.17
CA LYS A 103 16.92 16.33 -0.68
C LYS A 103 17.03 15.97 -2.17
N LYS A 104 15.91 15.70 -2.85
CA LYS A 104 15.84 15.28 -4.26
C LYS A 104 16.65 14.02 -4.57
N LEU A 105 16.87 13.15 -3.58
CA LEU A 105 17.51 11.85 -3.80
C LEU A 105 16.59 10.93 -4.61
N ILE A 106 15.28 11.10 -4.46
CA ILE A 106 14.27 10.37 -5.21
C ILE A 106 13.38 11.35 -5.99
N PRO A 107 13.10 11.09 -7.28
CA PRO A 107 12.18 11.92 -8.04
C PRO A 107 10.72 11.66 -7.63
N VAL A 108 9.82 12.61 -7.90
CA VAL A 108 8.37 12.48 -7.65
C VAL A 108 7.79 11.21 -8.27
N LYS A 109 8.33 10.76 -9.41
CA LYS A 109 7.87 9.54 -10.10
C LYS A 109 7.90 8.31 -9.19
N VAL A 110 8.89 8.21 -8.31
CA VAL A 110 9.02 7.10 -7.33
C VAL A 110 7.81 7.02 -6.39
N LEU A 111 7.20 8.16 -6.06
CA LEU A 111 6.04 8.23 -5.16
C LEU A 111 4.70 8.01 -5.89
N LYS A 112 4.65 8.22 -7.21
CA LYS A 112 3.42 8.10 -8.00
C LYS A 112 3.28 6.76 -8.73
N ASP A 113 4.41 6.17 -9.08
CA ASP A 113 4.48 5.00 -9.94
C ASP A 113 5.43 3.97 -9.32
N ARG A 114 4.87 2.93 -8.72
CA ARG A 114 5.65 1.86 -8.07
C ARG A 114 6.48 1.06 -9.07
N GLU A 115 6.08 1.01 -10.34
CA GLU A 115 6.80 0.30 -11.40
C GLU A 115 7.97 1.13 -11.97
N SER A 116 8.14 2.38 -11.52
CA SER A 116 9.26 3.22 -11.96
C SER A 116 10.60 2.87 -11.31
N TRP A 117 10.59 2.01 -10.29
CA TRP A 117 11.76 1.63 -9.50
C TRP A 117 11.61 0.24 -8.90
N PHE A 118 12.73 -0.35 -8.46
CA PHE A 118 12.75 -1.59 -7.68
C PHE A 118 13.62 -1.45 -6.44
N ALA A 119 13.30 -2.24 -5.42
CA ALA A 119 14.02 -2.32 -4.16
C ALA A 119 15.12 -3.38 -4.22
N ASP A 120 16.03 -3.35 -3.25
CA ASP A 120 17.16 -4.29 -3.18
C ASP A 120 16.72 -5.77 -3.18
N TRP A 121 15.68 -6.11 -2.41
CA TRP A 121 15.15 -7.47 -2.34
C TRP A 121 14.60 -7.97 -3.69
N GLN A 122 14.06 -7.08 -4.53
CA GLN A 122 13.53 -7.44 -5.86
C GLN A 122 14.64 -7.89 -6.82
N ILE A 123 15.91 -7.50 -6.58
CA ILE A 123 17.03 -7.95 -7.42
C ILE A 123 17.18 -9.47 -7.37
N HIS A 124 17.08 -10.04 -6.18
CA HIS A 124 17.13 -11.49 -6.01
C HIS A 124 15.82 -12.15 -6.42
N ASP A 125 14.71 -11.63 -5.88
CA ASP A 125 13.41 -12.29 -5.99
C ASP A 125 12.86 -12.21 -7.41
N GLU A 126 12.88 -11.02 -8.01
CA GLU A 126 12.33 -10.76 -9.34
C GLU A 126 13.36 -10.94 -10.45
N HIS A 127 14.64 -10.59 -10.25
CA HIS A 127 15.65 -10.66 -11.32
C HIS A 127 16.61 -11.85 -11.20
N GLY A 128 16.53 -12.64 -10.12
CA GLY A 128 17.34 -13.85 -9.95
C GLY A 128 18.82 -13.59 -9.75
N VAL A 129 19.20 -12.35 -9.45
CA VAL A 129 20.60 -11.97 -9.25
C VAL A 129 20.95 -12.17 -7.79
N HIS A 130 21.89 -13.07 -7.52
CA HIS A 130 22.36 -13.33 -6.17
C HIS A 130 22.94 -12.05 -5.52
N PRO A 131 22.75 -11.81 -4.20
CA PRO A 131 23.23 -10.59 -3.54
C PRO A 131 24.72 -10.29 -3.72
N SER A 132 25.58 -11.32 -3.79
CA SER A 132 27.02 -11.12 -4.06
C SER A 132 27.28 -10.55 -5.46
N THR A 133 26.54 -11.02 -6.46
CA THR A 133 26.58 -10.51 -7.83
C THR A 133 26.03 -9.11 -7.90
N ALA A 134 24.90 -8.82 -7.24
CA ALA A 134 24.34 -7.47 -7.16
C ALA A 134 25.35 -6.47 -6.57
N ARG A 135 26.04 -6.83 -5.49
CA ARG A 135 27.12 -6.03 -4.90
C ARG A 135 28.29 -5.82 -5.87
N LYS A 136 28.67 -6.84 -6.64
CA LYS A 136 29.70 -6.71 -7.69
C LYS A 136 29.26 -5.73 -8.78
N LEU A 137 28.05 -5.86 -9.29
CA LEU A 137 27.48 -4.97 -10.31
C LEU A 137 27.40 -3.51 -9.84
N ARG A 138 27.08 -3.29 -8.55
CA ARG A 138 27.15 -1.95 -7.95
C ARG A 138 28.57 -1.38 -7.95
N ARG A 139 29.58 -2.16 -7.58
CA ARG A 139 31.00 -1.72 -7.59
C ARG A 139 31.48 -1.42 -9.01
N GLU A 140 31.03 -2.19 -9.99
CA GLU A 140 31.32 -2.01 -11.41
C GLU A 140 30.50 -0.90 -12.07
N ARG A 141 29.60 -0.24 -11.31
CA ARG A 141 28.67 0.81 -11.80
C ARG A 141 27.73 0.36 -12.91
N LEU A 142 27.46 -0.95 -13.02
CA LEU A 142 26.44 -1.52 -13.92
C LEU A 142 25.05 -1.56 -13.27
N LEU A 143 24.99 -1.38 -11.95
CA LEU A 143 23.75 -1.30 -11.18
C LEU A 143 23.80 -0.03 -10.31
N HIS A 144 23.00 0.97 -10.69
CA HIS A 144 22.95 2.29 -10.09
C HIS A 144 21.95 2.33 -8.93
N ALA A 145 22.49 2.21 -7.72
CA ALA A 145 21.74 2.27 -6.48
C ALA A 145 21.57 3.70 -5.97
N ARG A 146 20.44 3.97 -5.31
CA ARG A 146 20.20 5.17 -4.51
C ARG A 146 19.94 4.76 -3.06
N ASP A 147 20.98 4.92 -2.24
CA ASP A 147 20.93 4.58 -0.82
C ASP A 147 20.20 5.68 -0.04
N LEU A 148 19.09 5.32 0.60
CA LEU A 148 18.31 6.19 1.47
C LEU A 148 18.83 6.08 2.89
N LYS A 149 19.18 7.23 3.47
CA LYS A 149 19.84 7.32 4.77
C LYS A 149 18.93 7.88 5.85
N THR A 150 19.08 7.38 7.07
CA THR A 150 18.46 7.93 8.28
C THR A 150 19.01 9.34 8.56
N LYS A 151 18.48 10.00 9.58
CA LYS A 151 19.03 11.27 10.07
C LYS A 151 20.50 11.13 10.47
N GLU A 152 20.86 9.99 11.05
CA GLU A 152 22.18 9.65 11.57
C GLU A 152 23.18 9.28 10.47
N GLY A 153 22.68 8.97 9.26
CA GLY A 153 23.51 8.69 8.09
C GLY A 153 23.57 7.21 7.69
N ASP A 154 22.93 6.33 8.47
CA ASP A 154 22.85 4.91 8.20
C ASP A 154 21.91 4.62 7.04
N VAL A 155 22.28 3.67 6.16
CA VAL A 155 21.42 3.26 5.05
C VAL A 155 20.33 2.34 5.56
N TYR A 156 19.07 2.78 5.50
CA TYR A 156 17.91 1.96 5.93
C TYR A 156 17.16 1.34 4.74
N TYR A 157 17.31 1.89 3.54
CA TYR A 157 16.62 1.40 2.35
C TYR A 157 17.41 1.75 1.09
N THR A 158 17.34 0.89 0.07
CA THR A 158 18.01 1.14 -1.21
C THR A 158 17.01 0.96 -2.33
N ILE A 159 16.96 1.94 -3.24
CA ILE A 159 16.12 1.87 -4.45
C ILE A 159 16.97 1.97 -5.71
N TYR A 160 16.44 1.43 -6.80
CA TYR A 160 17.04 1.43 -8.11
C TYR A 160 16.01 1.95 -9.12
N LEU A 161 16.29 3.08 -9.76
CA LEU A 161 15.35 3.64 -10.74
C LEU A 161 15.47 2.89 -12.05
N HIS A 162 14.34 2.60 -12.71
CA HIS A 162 14.36 1.97 -14.03
C HIS A 162 15.08 2.83 -15.07
N SER A 163 14.95 4.16 -14.98
CA SER A 163 15.64 5.10 -15.86
C SER A 163 17.16 4.94 -15.83
N ASP A 164 17.69 4.67 -14.64
CA ASP A 164 19.13 4.64 -14.39
C ASP A 164 19.69 3.22 -14.63
N ASN A 165 18.84 2.20 -14.72
CA ASN A 165 19.22 0.78 -14.72
C ASN A 165 18.74 0.01 -15.95
N GLN A 166 18.56 0.69 -17.09
CA GLN A 166 18.04 0.07 -18.31
C GLN A 166 18.91 -1.09 -18.81
N GLU A 167 20.24 -0.96 -18.76
CA GLU A 167 21.16 -2.03 -19.17
C GLU A 167 21.06 -3.25 -18.27
N PHE A 168 21.00 -3.04 -16.95
CA PHE A 168 20.75 -4.11 -15.98
C PHE A 168 19.45 -4.84 -16.29
N LEU A 169 18.36 -4.11 -16.52
CA LEU A 169 17.03 -4.68 -16.79
C LEU A 169 16.98 -5.47 -18.10
N LYS A 170 17.76 -5.08 -19.13
CA LYS A 170 17.90 -5.84 -20.38
C LYS A 170 18.65 -7.16 -20.16
N LYS A 171 19.73 -7.12 -19.38
CA LYS A 171 20.59 -8.30 -19.12
C LYS A 171 19.96 -9.27 -18.11
N TYR A 172 19.22 -8.73 -17.14
CA TYR A 172 18.55 -9.46 -16.08
C TYR A 172 17.07 -9.10 -16.10
N PRO A 173 16.30 -9.64 -17.06
CA PRO A 173 14.85 -9.40 -17.12
C PRO A 173 14.16 -9.97 -15.88
N ARG A 174 12.96 -9.47 -15.57
CA ARG A 174 12.13 -10.04 -14.51
C ARG A 174 11.82 -11.50 -14.84
N LYS A 175 11.91 -12.37 -13.83
CA LYS A 175 11.47 -13.76 -13.89
C LYS A 175 10.00 -13.79 -14.28
N GLU A 176 9.66 -14.74 -15.13
CA GLU A 176 8.25 -15.05 -15.40
C GLU A 176 7.58 -15.49 -14.09
N LYS A 177 6.43 -14.89 -13.78
CA LYS A 177 5.62 -15.31 -12.65
C LYS A 177 5.13 -16.73 -12.95
N LYS A 178 5.64 -17.72 -12.21
CA LYS A 178 5.09 -19.08 -12.27
C LYS A 178 3.61 -19.00 -11.90
N LYS A 179 2.72 -19.48 -12.78
CA LYS A 179 1.32 -19.69 -12.43
C LYS A 179 1.28 -20.68 -11.28
N ILE A 180 0.80 -20.23 -10.12
CA ILE A 180 0.57 -21.12 -8.98
C ILE A 180 -0.80 -21.74 -9.22
N GLU A 181 -0.82 -23.01 -9.60
CA GLU A 181 -2.06 -23.79 -9.66
C GLU A 181 -2.39 -24.28 -8.24
N PHE A 182 -3.46 -23.73 -7.66
CA PHE A 182 -3.99 -24.25 -6.40
C PHE A 182 -4.81 -25.51 -6.70
N ILE A 183 -4.24 -26.68 -6.39
CA ILE A 183 -4.97 -27.96 -6.44
C ILE A 183 -5.66 -28.14 -5.08
N TYR A 184 -6.97 -27.86 -5.03
CA TYR A 184 -7.79 -28.25 -3.88
C TYR A 184 -8.12 -29.74 -3.95
N SER A 185 -8.00 -30.43 -2.82
CA SER A 185 -8.48 -31.79 -2.58
C SER A 185 -10.02 -31.84 -2.64
N GLY A 186 -10.57 -31.72 -3.85
CA GLY A 186 -12.01 -31.64 -4.11
C GLY A 186 -12.42 -31.42 -5.57
N GLY A 187 -11.47 -31.38 -6.52
CA GLY A 187 -11.78 -31.60 -7.94
C GLY A 187 -12.34 -30.44 -8.75
N LYS A 188 -12.14 -29.17 -8.34
CA LYS A 188 -12.30 -28.03 -9.26
C LYS A 188 -11.07 -27.13 -9.23
N GLN A 189 -10.30 -27.18 -10.31
CA GLN A 189 -9.27 -26.19 -10.63
C GLN A 189 -9.97 -24.86 -10.95
N ILE A 190 -9.52 -23.78 -10.33
CA ILE A 190 -9.84 -22.42 -10.75
C ILE A 190 -8.54 -21.80 -11.25
N GLN A 191 -8.51 -21.44 -12.53
CA GLN A 191 -7.44 -20.64 -13.11
C GLN A 191 -7.78 -19.17 -12.88
N LEU A 192 -6.87 -18.41 -12.27
CA LEU A 192 -6.90 -16.94 -12.23
C LEU A 192 -5.84 -16.39 -13.17
#